data_AF-A0A8E0SAJ8-F1
#
_entry.id   AF-A0A8E0SAJ8-F1
#
_cell.length_a   1.000
_cell.length_b   1.000
_cell.length_c   1.000
_cell.angle_alpha   90.00
_cell.angle_beta   90.00
_cell.angle_gamma   90.00
#
_symmetry.space_group_name_H-M   'P 1'
#
loop_
_entity.id
_entity.type
_entity.pdbx_description
1 polymer ?
#
loop_
_entity_poly.entity_id
_entity_poly.type
_entity_poly.pdbx_seq_one_letter_code
_entity_poly.pdbx_strand_id
1 'polypeptide(L)'
;MFKKHTISLLIIFLLASAVLAKPIEAHTVAPVNPNAQQTTKAVMNWLAHLPNRTENRVLSGAFGGYSHDTFSMAEADRIRSATGQSPAIYGCDYARGWLETAKIEDSIDVSCNGDLISYWKNGGIPQISLHLANPAFQSGHFKTPITNDQYKKILDSSTAEGKRLNAMLSKIADGLQELENQGVPVLFRPLHEMNGEWFWWGLTSYNQKDNERISLYKQLYKKIYHYMTDTRGLDHLIWVYSPDANRDFKTDFYPGASYVDIVGLDAYFQDAYSINGYDQLTALNKPFAFTEVGPQTANGSFDYSLFINAIKQKYPKTIYFLAWNDEWSPAVNKGASALYHDSWTLNKGEIWSGDSLTPIVE
;
A
#
# COMPACT_ATOMS: atom_id res chain seq x y z
N MET A 1 -93.45 20.58 21.27
CA MET A 1 -92.08 20.80 21.78
C MET A 1 -91.19 19.66 21.30
N PHE A 2 -90.51 19.85 20.17
CA PHE A 2 -89.64 18.84 19.56
C PHE A 2 -88.21 18.95 20.09
N LYS A 3 -87.67 17.84 20.62
CA LYS A 3 -86.29 17.71 21.11
C LYS A 3 -85.32 17.66 19.93
N LYS A 4 -84.36 18.59 19.88
CA LYS A 4 -83.23 18.57 18.94
C LYS A 4 -82.27 17.43 19.29
N HIS A 5 -81.91 16.61 18.30
CA HIS A 5 -80.80 15.66 18.38
C HIS A 5 -79.55 16.33 17.80
N THR A 6 -78.51 16.47 18.62
CA THR A 6 -77.18 16.92 18.22
C THR A 6 -76.35 15.69 17.87
N ILE A 7 -76.01 15.53 16.60
CA ILE A 7 -75.08 14.51 16.11
C ILE A 7 -73.67 15.08 16.27
N SER A 8 -72.86 14.49 17.15
CA SER A 8 -71.43 14.80 17.26
C SER A 8 -70.64 13.95 16.27
N LEU A 9 -70.03 14.62 15.29
CA LEU A 9 -69.10 14.03 14.31
C LEU A 9 -67.75 13.79 15.00
N LEU A 10 -67.35 12.53 15.18
CA LEU A 10 -66.03 12.16 15.69
C LEU A 10 -65.05 12.07 14.50
N ILE A 11 -64.21 13.08 14.31
CA ILE A 11 -63.13 13.06 13.32
C ILE A 11 -61.92 12.37 13.97
N ILE A 12 -61.66 11.13 13.54
CA ILE A 12 -60.45 10.39 13.91
C ILE A 12 -59.30 10.90 13.04
N PHE A 13 -58.40 11.70 13.61
CA PHE A 13 -57.12 12.04 13.00
C PHE A 13 -56.16 10.84 13.16
N LEU A 14 -55.94 10.10 12.07
CA LEU A 14 -54.81 9.18 11.94
C LEU A 14 -53.53 10.01 11.78
N LEU A 15 -52.79 10.20 12.87
CA LEU A 15 -51.39 10.66 12.81
C LEU A 15 -50.55 9.50 12.28
N ALA A 16 -50.29 9.50 10.97
CA ALA A 16 -49.22 8.72 10.38
C ALA A 16 -47.87 9.33 10.83
N SER A 17 -47.27 8.74 11.86
CA SER A 17 -45.88 9.00 12.22
C SER A 17 -44.97 8.44 11.13
N ALA A 18 -44.69 9.25 10.12
CA ALA A 18 -43.59 8.99 9.19
C ALA A 18 -42.28 9.09 9.96
N VAL A 19 -41.73 7.94 10.37
CA VAL A 19 -40.33 7.86 10.78
C VAL A 19 -39.51 8.15 9.52
N LEU A 20 -39.06 9.39 9.38
CA LEU A 20 -38.02 9.77 8.43
C LEU A 20 -36.77 8.97 8.80
N ALA A 21 -36.56 7.83 8.14
CA ALA A 21 -35.28 7.16 8.13
C ALA A 21 -34.25 8.18 7.61
N LYS A 22 -33.29 8.56 8.45
CA LYS A 22 -32.13 9.33 7.98
C LYS A 22 -31.51 8.52 6.83
N PRO A 23 -31.18 9.14 5.69
CA PRO A 23 -30.37 8.45 4.69
C PRO A 23 -29.10 7.96 5.40
N ILE A 24 -28.83 6.66 5.31
CA ILE A 24 -27.56 6.10 5.71
C ILE A 24 -26.56 6.71 4.72
N GLU A 25 -25.79 7.70 5.16
CA GLU A 25 -24.64 8.17 4.39
C GLU A 25 -23.67 6.99 4.28
N ALA A 26 -23.48 6.47 3.08
CA ALA A 26 -22.46 5.47 2.77
C ALA A 26 -21.09 6.01 3.22
N HIS A 27 -20.34 5.22 3.99
CA HIS A 27 -19.08 5.66 4.59
C HIS A 27 -17.99 5.71 3.51
N THR A 28 -17.84 6.83 2.81
CA THR A 28 -16.86 6.95 1.72
C THR A 28 -15.46 7.23 2.24
N VAL A 29 -14.49 6.39 1.86
CA VAL A 29 -13.06 6.60 2.11
C VAL A 29 -12.40 7.17 0.85
N ALA A 30 -11.98 8.43 0.92
CA ALA A 30 -11.30 9.11 -0.18
C ALA A 30 -9.77 9.02 -0.07
N PRO A 31 -9.03 9.01 -1.20
CA PRO A 31 -7.59 9.24 -1.20
C PRO A 31 -7.20 10.56 -0.54
N VAL A 32 -6.02 10.62 0.09
CA VAL A 32 -5.49 11.83 0.72
C VAL A 32 -5.18 12.94 -0.27
N ASN A 33 -4.90 12.59 -1.53
CA ASN A 33 -4.86 13.55 -2.62
C ASN A 33 -6.30 13.92 -3.04
N PRO A 34 -6.78 15.14 -2.78
CA PRO A 34 -8.15 15.54 -3.13
C PRO A 34 -8.41 15.55 -4.65
N ASN A 35 -7.35 15.73 -5.45
CA ASN A 35 -7.41 15.77 -6.91
C ASN A 35 -7.33 14.37 -7.54
N ALA A 36 -7.24 13.31 -6.73
CA ALA A 36 -7.10 11.94 -7.24
C ALA A 36 -8.13 11.61 -8.34
N GLN A 37 -7.68 10.90 -9.37
CA GLN A 37 -8.49 10.46 -10.50
C GLN A 37 -9.68 9.64 -10.01
N GLN A 38 -10.79 9.67 -10.76
CA GLN A 38 -12.02 9.00 -10.35
C GLN A 38 -11.84 7.49 -10.16
N THR A 39 -11.05 6.84 -11.02
CA THR A 39 -10.68 5.42 -10.89
C THR A 39 -9.95 5.16 -9.57
N THR A 40 -8.95 5.98 -9.24
CA THR A 40 -8.19 5.89 -7.97
C THR A 40 -9.08 6.10 -6.76
N LYS A 41 -10.00 7.07 -6.82
CA LYS A 41 -11.02 7.31 -5.77
C LYS A 41 -11.90 6.08 -5.56
N ALA A 42 -12.41 5.50 -6.64
CA ALA A 42 -13.26 4.32 -6.60
C ALA A 42 -12.52 3.11 -6.01
N VAL A 43 -11.28 2.87 -6.46
CA VAL A 43 -10.43 1.78 -5.98
C VAL A 43 -10.07 1.95 -4.51
N MET A 44 -9.68 3.15 -4.08
CA MET A 44 -9.34 3.40 -2.67
C MET A 44 -10.56 3.18 -1.75
N ASN A 45 -11.72 3.68 -2.16
CA ASN A 45 -12.96 3.44 -1.41
C ASN A 45 -13.28 1.95 -1.33
N TRP A 46 -13.21 1.24 -2.46
CA TRP A 46 -13.45 -0.20 -2.53
C TRP A 46 -12.49 -1.01 -1.64
N LEU A 47 -11.19 -0.70 -1.67
CA LEU A 47 -10.18 -1.34 -0.83
C LEU A 47 -10.53 -1.22 0.65
N ALA A 48 -10.95 -0.02 1.09
CA ALA A 48 -11.28 0.24 2.48
C ALA A 48 -12.49 -0.56 3.01
N HIS A 49 -13.38 -1.01 2.13
CA HIS A 49 -14.59 -1.77 2.48
C HIS A 49 -14.43 -3.29 2.38
N LEU A 50 -13.30 -3.78 1.88
CA LEU A 50 -13.03 -5.22 1.82
C LEU A 50 -13.25 -5.94 3.16
N PRO A 51 -12.84 -5.40 4.32
CA PRO A 51 -13.04 -6.06 5.61
C PRO A 51 -14.51 -6.25 6.03
N ASN A 52 -15.47 -5.62 5.34
CA ASN A 52 -16.89 -5.80 5.61
C ASN A 52 -17.47 -7.05 4.94
N ARG A 53 -16.77 -7.63 3.94
CA ARG A 53 -17.21 -8.83 3.22
C ARG A 53 -16.99 -10.10 4.04
N THR A 54 -17.67 -11.19 3.70
CA THR A 54 -17.44 -12.52 4.29
C THR A 54 -16.39 -13.34 3.54
N GLU A 55 -16.12 -12.98 2.29
CA GLU A 55 -15.19 -13.63 1.34
C GLU A 55 -14.57 -12.54 0.44
N ASN A 56 -13.53 -12.87 -0.34
CA ASN A 56 -12.87 -11.97 -1.29
C ASN A 56 -12.56 -10.60 -0.67
N ARG A 57 -11.81 -10.63 0.44
CA ARG A 57 -11.55 -9.47 1.31
C ARG A 57 -10.06 -9.17 1.55
N VAL A 58 -9.17 -10.03 1.08
CA VAL A 58 -7.71 -9.88 1.20
C VAL A 58 -7.10 -10.07 -0.18
N LEU A 59 -6.59 -9.01 -0.81
CA LEU A 59 -5.93 -9.13 -2.10
C LEU A 59 -4.63 -9.92 -1.95
N SER A 60 -4.45 -10.93 -2.80
CA SER A 60 -3.16 -11.60 -2.95
C SER A 60 -2.18 -10.70 -3.71
N GLY A 61 -0.91 -10.77 -3.35
CA GLY A 61 0.11 -9.94 -3.97
C GLY A 61 1.45 -10.64 -4.04
N ALA A 62 2.24 -10.31 -5.08
CA ALA A 62 3.61 -10.77 -5.22
C ALA A 62 4.52 -9.65 -5.74
N PHE A 63 5.75 -9.61 -5.23
CA PHE A 63 6.81 -8.77 -5.79
C PHE A 63 7.36 -9.44 -7.06
N GLY A 64 7.38 -8.70 -8.17
CA GLY A 64 7.89 -9.17 -9.46
C GLY A 64 9.39 -8.96 -9.65
N GLY A 65 10.00 -8.05 -8.89
CA GLY A 65 11.43 -7.73 -8.92
C GLY A 65 11.74 -6.25 -9.17
N TYR A 66 13.02 -5.96 -9.36
CA TYR A 66 13.54 -4.61 -9.62
C TYR A 66 13.62 -4.33 -11.13
N SER A 67 13.15 -3.17 -11.57
CA SER A 67 13.03 -2.83 -12.99
C SER A 67 14.36 -2.92 -13.73
N HIS A 68 14.36 -3.54 -14.92
CA HIS A 68 15.56 -3.81 -15.72
C HIS A 68 16.68 -4.57 -14.99
N ASP A 69 16.35 -5.32 -13.94
CA ASP A 69 17.28 -6.14 -13.16
C ASP A 69 16.74 -7.54 -12.95
N THR A 70 15.74 -7.68 -12.08
CA THR A 70 15.10 -8.97 -11.74
C THR A 70 13.60 -8.97 -12.04
N PHE A 71 13.01 -7.80 -12.31
CA PHE A 71 11.59 -7.71 -12.61
C PHE A 71 11.22 -8.62 -13.78
N SER A 72 10.26 -9.51 -13.54
CA SER A 72 9.70 -10.36 -14.59
C SER A 72 8.30 -10.83 -14.21
N MET A 73 7.56 -11.34 -15.20
CA MET A 73 6.29 -12.03 -14.97
C MET A 73 6.46 -13.46 -14.43
N ALA A 74 7.70 -13.94 -14.26
CA ALA A 74 7.98 -15.31 -13.87
C ALA A 74 7.35 -15.66 -12.51
N GLU A 75 7.29 -14.72 -11.57
CA GLU A 75 6.71 -14.97 -10.26
C GLU A 75 5.19 -15.14 -10.32
N ALA A 76 4.48 -14.25 -11.03
CA ALA A 76 3.05 -14.45 -11.31
C ALA A 76 2.77 -15.77 -12.03
N ASP A 77 3.63 -16.16 -12.98
CA ASP A 77 3.49 -17.41 -13.73
C ASP A 77 3.74 -18.65 -12.86
N ARG A 78 4.71 -18.60 -11.93
CA ARG A 78 4.95 -19.68 -10.96
C ARG A 78 3.77 -19.85 -10.02
N ILE A 79 3.24 -18.76 -9.47
CA ILE A 79 2.03 -18.79 -8.63
C ILE A 79 0.85 -19.37 -9.42
N ARG A 80 0.67 -18.96 -10.67
CA ARG A 80 -0.36 -19.53 -11.56
C ARG A 80 -0.16 -21.01 -11.83
N SER A 81 1.08 -21.46 -12.02
CA SER A 81 1.37 -22.88 -12.18
C SER A 81 1.09 -23.70 -10.91
N ALA A 82 1.32 -23.13 -9.73
CA ALA A 82 1.15 -23.81 -8.45
C ALA A 82 -0.31 -23.81 -7.93
N THR A 83 -1.10 -22.81 -8.32
CA THR A 83 -2.42 -22.55 -7.72
C THR A 83 -3.55 -22.40 -8.74
N GLY A 84 -3.24 -22.29 -10.03
CA GLY A 84 -4.23 -21.90 -11.04
C GLY A 84 -4.67 -20.43 -10.97
N GLN A 85 -4.24 -19.67 -9.95
CA GLN A 85 -4.58 -18.27 -9.72
C GLN A 85 -3.37 -17.35 -9.91
N SER A 86 -3.59 -16.06 -10.16
CA SER A 86 -2.53 -15.05 -10.21
C SER A 86 -2.73 -14.00 -9.12
N PRO A 87 -1.66 -13.39 -8.58
CA PRO A 87 -1.80 -12.41 -7.51
C PRO A 87 -2.61 -11.19 -7.96
N ALA A 88 -3.55 -10.72 -7.16
CA ALA A 88 -4.32 -9.51 -7.47
C ALA A 88 -3.40 -8.27 -7.61
N ILE A 89 -2.34 -8.19 -6.81
CA ILE A 89 -1.34 -7.13 -6.83
C ILE A 89 -0.01 -7.62 -7.38
N TYR A 90 0.62 -6.84 -8.25
CA TYR A 90 1.99 -7.14 -8.72
C TYR A 90 2.93 -5.96 -8.51
N GLY A 91 4.02 -6.22 -7.80
CA GLY A 91 4.99 -5.20 -7.38
C GLY A 91 6.17 -5.06 -8.34
N CYS A 92 6.56 -3.83 -8.63
CA CYS A 92 7.87 -3.49 -9.20
C CYS A 92 8.60 -2.53 -8.26
N ASP A 93 9.92 -2.57 -8.24
CA ASP A 93 10.73 -1.52 -7.64
C ASP A 93 11.53 -0.81 -8.72
N TYR A 94 11.42 0.52 -8.80
CA TYR A 94 12.12 1.29 -9.82
C TYR A 94 13.60 1.55 -9.48
N ALA A 95 13.99 1.44 -8.21
CA ALA A 95 15.27 1.96 -7.75
C ALA A 95 16.24 0.83 -7.37
N ARG A 96 17.38 0.77 -8.06
CA ARG A 96 18.46 -0.18 -7.80
C ARG A 96 19.58 0.53 -7.04
N GLY A 97 19.26 1.00 -5.83
CA GLY A 97 20.12 1.89 -5.05
C GLY A 97 21.45 1.32 -4.57
N TRP A 98 21.76 0.06 -4.90
CA TRP A 98 23.08 -0.53 -4.72
C TRP A 98 24.05 -0.24 -5.87
N LEU A 99 23.56 0.21 -7.03
CA LEU A 99 24.40 0.45 -8.21
C LEU A 99 25.24 1.73 -8.07
N GLU A 100 26.53 1.61 -8.35
CA GLU A 100 27.41 2.74 -8.62
C GLU A 100 27.22 3.18 -10.08
N THR A 101 26.82 4.43 -10.30
CA THR A 101 26.44 4.97 -11.60
C THR A 101 27.05 6.34 -11.85
N ALA A 102 27.17 6.76 -13.11
CA ALA A 102 27.72 8.07 -13.46
C ALA A 102 26.84 9.24 -12.97
N LYS A 103 25.51 9.07 -13.01
CA LYS A 103 24.55 9.97 -12.37
C LYS A 103 23.63 9.16 -11.46
N ILE A 104 23.25 9.71 -10.31
CA ILE A 104 22.48 8.97 -9.30
C ILE A 104 21.13 8.50 -9.84
N GLU A 105 20.48 9.27 -10.70
CA GLU A 105 19.21 8.95 -11.34
C GLU A 105 19.31 7.79 -12.34
N ASP A 106 20.52 7.38 -12.75
CA ASP A 106 20.71 6.15 -13.56
C ASP A 106 20.39 4.88 -12.75
N SER A 107 20.33 4.96 -11.42
CA SER A 107 19.82 3.87 -10.56
C SER A 107 18.31 3.67 -10.66
N ILE A 108 17.59 4.60 -11.30
CA ILE A 108 16.14 4.52 -11.54
C ILE A 108 15.88 3.96 -12.93
N ASP A 109 15.08 2.91 -13.02
CA ASP A 109 14.53 2.38 -14.27
C ASP A 109 13.03 2.14 -14.12
N VAL A 110 12.27 2.41 -15.18
CA VAL A 110 10.80 2.36 -15.18
C VAL A 110 10.25 1.41 -16.26
N SER A 111 11.11 0.61 -16.90
CA SER A 111 10.73 -0.26 -18.01
C SER A 111 9.72 -1.35 -17.64
N CYS A 112 9.57 -1.70 -16.37
CA CYS A 112 8.50 -2.59 -15.90
C CYS A 112 7.08 -2.06 -16.14
N ASN A 113 6.92 -0.77 -16.49
CA ASN A 113 5.62 -0.13 -16.73
C ASN A 113 4.76 -0.83 -17.79
N GLY A 114 5.36 -1.36 -18.86
CA GLY A 114 4.62 -2.07 -19.89
C GLY A 114 3.84 -3.27 -19.32
N ASP A 115 4.49 -4.01 -18.42
CA ASP A 115 3.87 -5.15 -17.73
C ASP A 115 2.89 -4.69 -16.65
N LEU A 116 3.18 -3.63 -15.90
CA LEU A 116 2.25 -3.08 -14.89
C LEU A 116 0.94 -2.56 -15.51
N ILE A 117 1.02 -1.85 -16.63
CA ILE A 117 -0.15 -1.40 -17.42
C ILE A 117 -0.94 -2.61 -17.90
N SER A 118 -0.25 -3.62 -18.43
CA SER A 118 -0.87 -4.87 -18.86
C SER A 118 -1.50 -5.62 -17.68
N TYR A 119 -0.90 -5.54 -16.49
CA TYR A 119 -1.42 -6.18 -15.29
C TYR A 119 -2.75 -5.58 -14.86
N TRP A 120 -2.82 -4.24 -14.84
CA TRP A 120 -4.05 -3.48 -14.59
C TRP A 120 -5.16 -3.83 -15.58
N LYS A 121 -4.86 -3.74 -16.89
CA LYS A 121 -5.83 -4.06 -17.96
C LYS A 121 -6.37 -5.50 -17.88
N ASN A 122 -5.59 -6.40 -17.30
CA ASN A 122 -5.96 -7.80 -17.08
C ASN A 122 -6.50 -8.07 -15.66
N GLY A 123 -7.00 -7.04 -14.96
CA GLY A 123 -7.75 -7.20 -13.72
C GLY A 123 -6.92 -7.34 -12.43
N GLY A 124 -5.67 -6.89 -12.44
CA GLY A 124 -4.85 -6.73 -11.23
C GLY A 124 -4.59 -5.26 -10.88
N ILE A 125 -3.78 -4.98 -9.87
CA ILE A 125 -3.36 -3.64 -9.43
C ILE A 125 -1.83 -3.59 -9.30
N PRO A 126 -1.14 -2.59 -9.86
CA PRO A 126 0.29 -2.44 -9.65
C PRO A 126 0.65 -1.84 -8.29
N GLN A 127 1.77 -2.29 -7.72
CA GLN A 127 2.45 -1.65 -6.60
C GLN A 127 3.83 -1.16 -7.05
N ILE A 128 4.24 0.03 -6.62
CA ILE A 128 5.62 0.52 -6.82
C ILE A 128 6.28 0.87 -5.49
N SER A 129 7.46 0.30 -5.24
CA SER A 129 8.38 0.62 -4.14
C SER A 129 9.67 1.23 -4.67
N LEU A 130 10.52 1.73 -3.76
CA LEU A 130 11.75 2.45 -4.12
C LEU A 130 12.91 2.16 -3.17
N HIS A 131 13.83 1.29 -3.58
CA HIS A 131 15.14 1.13 -2.92
C HIS A 131 16.14 2.21 -3.38
N LEU A 132 15.88 3.48 -3.00
CA LEU A 132 16.61 4.66 -3.48
C LEU A 132 18.11 4.64 -3.19
N ALA A 133 18.92 4.97 -4.19
CA ALA A 133 20.32 5.35 -3.98
C ALA A 133 20.41 6.53 -2.99
N ASN A 134 21.56 6.67 -2.32
CA ASN A 134 21.75 7.63 -1.25
C ASN A 134 22.29 8.98 -1.78
N PRO A 135 21.49 10.06 -1.75
CA PRO A 135 21.89 11.34 -2.33
C PRO A 135 22.97 12.09 -1.54
N ALA A 136 23.33 11.65 -0.33
CA ALA A 136 24.53 12.14 0.36
C ALA A 136 25.82 11.79 -0.42
N PHE A 137 25.78 10.71 -1.21
CA PHE A 137 26.88 10.23 -2.03
C PHE A 137 26.61 10.50 -3.52
N GLN A 138 27.61 10.23 -4.36
CA GLN A 138 27.51 10.48 -5.80
C GLN A 138 26.50 9.53 -6.47
N SER A 139 26.45 8.26 -6.06
CA SER A 139 25.50 7.22 -6.49
C SER A 139 25.49 6.07 -5.47
N GLY A 140 24.70 5.02 -5.69
CA GLY A 140 24.72 3.80 -4.87
C GLY A 140 24.37 4.01 -3.39
N HIS A 141 25.00 3.23 -2.50
CA HIS A 141 24.99 3.44 -1.05
C HIS A 141 23.62 3.47 -0.36
N PHE A 142 22.58 2.85 -0.93
CA PHE A 142 21.24 2.85 -0.34
C PHE A 142 21.17 2.39 1.14
N LYS A 143 22.09 1.51 1.56
CA LYS A 143 22.21 1.00 2.93
C LYS A 143 23.35 1.62 3.76
N THR A 144 23.97 2.69 3.28
CA THR A 144 25.00 3.42 4.03
C THR A 144 24.33 4.50 4.87
N PRO A 145 24.48 4.49 6.21
CA PRO A 145 23.86 5.49 7.08
C PRO A 145 24.45 6.88 6.85
N ILE A 146 23.64 7.90 7.13
CA ILE A 146 24.02 9.31 7.05
C ILE A 146 23.75 10.04 8.37
N THR A 147 24.42 11.17 8.57
CA THR A 147 24.16 12.05 9.71
C THR A 147 22.89 12.88 9.49
N ASN A 148 22.31 13.43 10.55
CA ASN A 148 21.16 14.34 10.45
C ASN A 148 21.50 15.61 9.64
N ASP A 149 22.76 16.07 9.65
CA ASP A 149 23.18 17.22 8.84
C ASP A 149 23.27 16.91 7.35
N GLN A 150 23.72 15.71 6.97
CA GLN A 150 23.63 15.25 5.58
C GLN A 150 22.17 15.13 5.14
N TYR A 151 21.30 14.63 6.03
CA TYR A 151 19.86 14.55 5.78
C TYR A 151 19.24 15.94 5.54
N LYS A 152 19.59 16.94 6.35
CA LYS A 152 19.15 18.33 6.13
C LYS A 152 19.56 18.85 4.75
N LYS A 153 20.78 18.55 4.28
CA LYS A 153 21.22 18.91 2.92
C LYS A 153 20.38 18.21 1.86
N ILE A 154 20.09 16.92 2.02
CA ILE A 154 19.20 16.17 1.11
C ILE A 154 17.82 16.83 1.00
N LEU A 155 17.29 17.37 2.09
CA LEU A 155 15.99 18.07 2.09
C LEU A 155 16.05 19.44 1.39
N ASP A 156 17.20 20.11 1.44
CA ASP A 156 17.44 21.41 0.81
C ASP A 156 17.82 21.25 -0.68
N SER A 157 16.86 21.58 -1.55
CA SER A 157 17.00 21.49 -3.01
C SER A 157 18.05 22.44 -3.62
N SER A 158 18.63 23.37 -2.86
CA SER A 158 19.73 24.21 -3.32
C SER A 158 21.09 23.49 -3.28
N THR A 159 21.24 22.47 -2.42
CA THR A 159 22.47 21.71 -2.23
C THR A 159 22.72 20.69 -3.34
N ALA A 160 23.92 20.12 -3.40
CA ALA A 160 24.22 19.05 -4.34
C ALA A 160 23.43 17.77 -4.02
N GLU A 161 23.29 17.45 -2.74
CA GLU A 161 22.53 16.33 -2.21
C GLU A 161 21.03 16.46 -2.54
N GLY A 162 20.45 17.63 -2.32
CA GLY A 162 19.05 17.89 -2.68
C GLY A 162 18.78 17.87 -4.18
N LYS A 163 19.74 18.31 -5.01
CA LYS A 163 19.66 18.17 -6.48
C LYS A 163 19.69 16.70 -6.93
N ARG A 164 20.53 15.87 -6.29
CA ARG A 164 20.57 14.41 -6.51
C ARG A 164 19.24 13.74 -6.16
N LEU A 165 18.66 14.10 -5.02
CA LEU A 165 17.31 13.63 -4.65
C LEU A 165 16.29 14.01 -5.73
N ASN A 166 16.22 15.30 -6.09
CA ASN A 166 15.26 15.79 -7.07
C ASN A 166 15.45 15.13 -8.46
N ALA A 167 16.69 14.80 -8.86
CA ALA A 167 16.95 14.09 -10.11
C ALA A 167 16.34 12.68 -10.10
N MET A 168 16.50 11.91 -9.01
CA MET A 168 15.83 10.62 -8.84
C MET A 168 14.31 10.78 -8.85
N LEU A 169 13.77 11.72 -8.06
CA LEU A 169 12.32 11.94 -7.98
C LEU A 169 11.73 12.33 -9.33
N SER A 170 12.43 13.12 -10.14
CA SER A 170 11.98 13.48 -11.49
C SER A 170 11.84 12.25 -12.37
N LYS A 171 12.85 11.37 -12.41
CA LYS A 171 12.82 10.18 -13.26
C LYS A 171 11.78 9.15 -12.80
N ILE A 172 11.57 9.03 -11.48
CA ILE A 172 10.47 8.23 -10.90
C ILE A 172 9.12 8.79 -11.36
N ALA A 173 8.92 10.10 -11.22
CA ALA A 173 7.67 10.74 -11.60
C ALA A 173 7.41 10.67 -13.12
N ASP A 174 8.44 10.66 -13.97
CA ASP A 174 8.30 10.43 -15.41
C ASP A 174 7.73 9.03 -15.68
N GLY A 175 8.22 7.99 -14.98
CA GLY A 175 7.65 6.65 -15.07
C GLY A 175 6.23 6.56 -14.53
N LEU A 176 5.93 7.20 -13.40
CA LEU A 176 4.58 7.23 -12.86
C LEU A 176 3.60 7.96 -13.80
N GLN A 177 4.05 9.00 -14.50
CA GLN A 177 3.23 9.69 -15.51
C GLN A 177 2.78 8.74 -16.63
N GLU A 178 3.59 7.76 -17.03
CA GLU A 178 3.20 6.77 -18.05
C GLU A 178 1.99 5.93 -17.59
N LEU A 179 1.96 5.55 -16.31
CA LEU A 179 0.84 4.81 -15.69
C LEU A 179 -0.40 5.70 -15.57
N GLU A 180 -0.21 6.96 -15.16
CA GLU A 180 -1.28 7.94 -15.06
C GLU A 180 -2.00 8.19 -16.40
N ASN A 181 -1.22 8.29 -17.47
CA ASN A 181 -1.74 8.53 -18.82
C ASN A 181 -2.65 7.38 -19.30
N GLN A 182 -2.59 6.22 -18.64
CA GLN A 182 -3.44 5.07 -18.87
C GLN A 182 -4.56 4.92 -17.82
N GLY A 183 -4.68 5.86 -16.88
CA GLY A 183 -5.66 5.83 -15.80
C GLY A 183 -5.44 4.69 -14.80
N VAL A 184 -4.19 4.22 -14.67
CA VAL A 184 -3.82 3.09 -13.81
C VAL A 184 -3.60 3.59 -12.38
N PRO A 185 -4.39 3.19 -11.38
CA PRO A 185 -4.08 3.50 -9.98
C PRO A 185 -2.88 2.68 -9.50
N VAL A 186 -2.02 3.30 -8.70
CA VAL A 186 -0.78 2.68 -8.20
C VAL A 186 -0.77 2.68 -6.68
N LEU A 187 -0.54 1.51 -6.08
CA LEU A 187 -0.14 1.43 -4.67
C LEU A 187 1.31 1.91 -4.57
N PHE A 188 1.52 3.15 -4.15
CA PHE A 188 2.84 3.79 -4.11
C PHE A 188 3.40 3.74 -2.69
N ARG A 189 4.49 2.99 -2.50
CA ARG A 189 5.08 2.67 -1.20
C ARG A 189 6.52 3.20 -1.09
N PRO A 190 6.72 4.52 -0.92
CA PRO A 190 8.03 5.12 -0.79
C PRO A 190 8.58 5.02 0.65
N LEU A 191 9.91 5.00 0.77
CA LEU A 191 10.60 5.13 2.06
C LEU A 191 10.14 4.14 3.13
N HIS A 192 10.01 2.86 2.75
CA HIS A 192 9.61 1.76 3.61
C HIS A 192 10.66 1.41 4.66
N GLU A 193 10.27 0.65 5.68
CA GLU A 193 11.15 0.14 6.76
C GLU A 193 12.00 1.20 7.45
N MET A 194 11.48 2.43 7.56
CA MET A 194 12.20 3.58 8.09
C MET A 194 12.59 3.46 9.56
N ASN A 195 11.92 2.60 10.31
CA ASN A 195 12.25 2.25 11.68
C ASN A 195 13.38 1.20 11.79
N GLY A 196 13.81 0.63 10.67
CA GLY A 196 15.03 -0.17 10.56
C GLY A 196 16.30 0.67 10.48
N GLU A 197 17.44 -0.01 10.66
CA GLU A 197 18.79 0.57 10.70
C GLU A 197 19.60 0.38 9.41
N TRP A 198 18.97 -0.07 8.33
CA TRP A 198 19.64 -0.38 7.07
C TRP A 198 19.55 0.75 6.06
N PHE A 199 18.36 1.26 5.73
CA PHE A 199 18.23 2.28 4.69
C PHE A 199 18.68 3.66 5.15
N TRP A 200 19.26 4.44 4.23
CA TRP A 200 19.81 5.77 4.54
C TRP A 200 18.76 6.76 5.09
N TRP A 201 17.49 6.57 4.75
CA TRP A 201 16.38 7.40 5.25
C TRP A 201 15.85 6.99 6.63
N GLY A 202 16.23 5.80 7.12
CA GLY A 202 15.76 5.23 8.37
C GLY A 202 16.59 5.63 9.60
N LEU A 203 16.53 4.83 10.66
CA LEU A 203 17.41 5.00 11.82
C LEU A 203 18.86 4.65 11.48
N THR A 204 19.81 5.21 12.22
CA THR A 204 21.24 4.86 12.05
C THR A 204 21.68 3.66 12.89
N SER A 205 20.84 3.21 13.83
CA SER A 205 21.20 2.19 14.81
C SER A 205 19.96 1.45 15.30
N TYR A 206 20.13 0.15 15.57
CA TYR A 206 19.06 -0.79 15.92
C TYR A 206 18.22 -0.28 17.10
N ASN A 207 16.91 -0.08 16.88
CA ASN A 207 15.93 0.41 17.86
C ASN A 207 16.38 1.63 18.68
N GLN A 208 17.29 2.44 18.14
CA GLN A 208 17.76 3.65 18.81
C GLN A 208 16.91 4.84 18.38
N LYS A 209 16.01 5.27 19.27
CA LYS A 209 15.15 6.44 19.01
C LYS A 209 16.00 7.70 18.80
N ASP A 210 15.79 8.35 17.66
CA ASP A 210 16.29 9.69 17.36
C ASP A 210 15.12 10.55 16.91
N ASN A 211 14.71 11.50 17.76
CA ASN A 211 13.58 12.39 17.50
C ASN A 211 13.85 13.33 16.31
N GLU A 212 15.11 13.73 16.10
CA GLU A 212 15.48 14.56 14.95
C GLU A 212 15.39 13.72 13.67
N ARG A 213 15.89 12.47 13.69
CA ARG A 213 15.73 11.54 12.56
C ARG A 213 14.27 11.29 12.21
N ILE A 214 13.42 11.03 13.20
CA ILE A 214 11.98 10.85 13.01
C ILE A 214 11.36 12.09 12.35
N SER A 215 11.74 13.30 12.80
CA SER A 215 11.27 14.55 12.19
C SER A 215 11.75 14.72 10.75
N LEU A 216 13.02 14.42 10.47
CA LEU A 216 13.63 14.50 9.14
C LEU A 216 13.01 13.50 8.16
N TYR A 217 12.71 12.29 8.60
CA TYR A 217 11.96 11.31 7.80
C TYR A 217 10.59 11.86 7.39
N LYS A 218 9.83 12.44 8.34
CA LYS A 218 8.51 13.03 8.03
C LYS A 218 8.64 14.18 7.04
N GLN A 219 9.69 15.00 7.15
CA GLN A 219 9.96 16.05 6.17
C GLN A 219 10.27 15.47 4.78
N LEU A 220 11.04 14.38 4.71
CA LEU A 220 11.35 13.72 3.43
C LEU A 220 10.10 13.10 2.80
N TYR A 221 9.30 12.37 3.57
CA TYR A 221 8.05 11.79 3.08
C TYR A 221 7.13 12.86 2.51
N LYS A 222 6.94 13.97 3.25
CA LYS A 222 6.13 15.10 2.81
C LYS A 222 6.72 15.81 1.59
N LYS A 223 8.05 15.93 1.50
CA LYS A 223 8.73 16.47 0.31
C LYS A 223 8.44 15.62 -0.93
N ILE A 224 8.50 14.29 -0.81
CA ILE A 224 8.16 13.37 -1.90
C ILE A 224 6.67 13.49 -2.25
N TYR A 225 5.79 13.55 -1.25
CA TYR A 225 4.35 13.80 -1.45
C TYR A 225 4.10 15.07 -2.26
N HIS A 226 4.58 16.22 -1.81
CA HIS A 226 4.37 17.49 -2.49
C HIS A 226 5.05 17.52 -3.88
N TYR A 227 6.17 16.83 -4.05
CA TYR A 227 6.78 16.70 -5.38
C TYR A 227 5.88 15.89 -6.33
N MET A 228 5.47 14.68 -5.94
CA MET A 228 4.65 13.81 -6.79
C MET A 228 3.24 14.38 -7.03
N THR A 229 2.59 14.88 -5.99
CA THR A 229 1.21 15.35 -6.05
C THR A 229 1.10 16.79 -6.56
N ASP A 230 1.85 17.74 -6.01
CA ASP A 230 1.66 19.15 -6.35
C ASP A 230 2.55 19.61 -7.51
N THR A 231 3.82 19.19 -7.54
CA THR A 231 4.77 19.62 -8.58
C THR A 231 4.59 18.84 -9.87
N ARG A 232 4.31 17.53 -9.75
CA ARG A 232 4.17 16.61 -10.88
C ARG A 232 2.72 16.32 -11.26
N GLY A 233 1.75 16.69 -10.41
CA GLY A 233 0.32 16.53 -10.71
C GLY A 233 -0.14 15.08 -10.77
N LEU A 234 0.56 14.16 -10.09
CA LEU A 234 0.23 12.74 -10.13
C LEU A 234 -0.96 12.42 -9.22
N ASP A 235 -2.12 12.24 -9.83
CA ASP A 235 -3.44 12.02 -9.26
C ASP A 235 -3.87 10.54 -9.24
N HIS A 236 -2.99 9.62 -9.65
CA HIS A 236 -3.26 8.18 -9.68
C HIS A 236 -2.59 7.38 -8.54
N LEU A 237 -1.96 8.05 -7.57
CA LEU A 237 -1.22 7.41 -6.49
C LEU A 237 -2.08 7.16 -5.24
N ILE A 238 -1.97 5.96 -4.67
CA ILE A 238 -2.47 5.58 -3.34
C ILE A 238 -1.25 5.43 -2.42
N TRP A 239 -1.12 6.29 -1.42
CA TRP A 239 0.07 6.41 -0.57
C TRP A 239 0.12 5.35 0.54
N VAL A 240 1.17 4.55 0.54
CA VAL A 240 1.36 3.45 1.50
C VAL A 240 2.49 3.79 2.48
N TYR A 241 2.24 3.63 3.78
CA TYR A 241 3.22 3.76 4.86
C TYR A 241 3.51 2.39 5.48
N SER A 242 4.74 1.90 5.37
CA SER A 242 5.11 0.52 5.68
C SER A 242 6.36 0.43 6.58
N PRO A 243 6.23 0.56 7.91
CA PRO A 243 7.29 0.22 8.85
C PRO A 243 7.61 -1.29 8.85
N ASP A 244 8.82 -1.63 9.29
CA ASP A 244 9.23 -3.01 9.57
C ASP A 244 8.53 -3.53 10.85
N ALA A 245 8.02 -4.77 10.77
CA ALA A 245 7.30 -5.43 11.86
C ALA A 245 8.17 -5.78 13.08
N ASN A 246 9.47 -5.95 12.86
CA ASN A 246 10.46 -6.42 13.83
C ASN A 246 11.31 -5.30 14.45
N ARG A 247 10.92 -4.03 14.24
CA ARG A 247 11.54 -2.84 14.85
C ARG A 247 10.53 -2.03 15.63
N ASP A 248 11.02 -1.25 16.59
CA ASP A 248 10.20 -0.34 17.39
C ASP A 248 9.71 0.86 16.55
N PHE A 249 9.01 1.81 17.19
CA PHE A 249 8.67 3.12 16.61
C PHE A 249 7.78 3.12 15.36
N LYS A 250 7.00 2.04 15.17
CA LYS A 250 6.15 1.82 13.99
C LYS A 250 5.20 2.98 13.68
N THR A 251 4.73 3.70 14.69
CA THR A 251 3.82 4.85 14.52
C THR A 251 4.52 6.20 14.69
N ASP A 252 5.69 6.25 15.32
CA ASP A 252 6.42 7.50 15.55
C ASP A 252 6.81 8.18 14.24
N PHE A 253 7.13 7.40 13.20
CA PHE A 253 7.49 7.88 11.86
C PHE A 253 6.29 8.29 10.99
N TYR A 254 5.05 8.05 11.44
CA TYR A 254 3.85 8.36 10.66
C TYR A 254 3.79 9.85 10.27
N PRO A 255 3.71 10.19 8.96
CA PRO A 255 3.78 11.57 8.48
C PRO A 255 2.48 12.37 8.69
N GLY A 256 1.38 11.67 9.00
CA GLY A 256 0.07 12.26 9.32
C GLY A 256 -1.06 11.76 8.42
N ALA A 257 -2.31 11.92 8.89
CA ALA A 257 -3.51 11.40 8.23
C ALA A 257 -3.75 11.93 6.80
N SER A 258 -3.22 13.13 6.49
CA SER A 258 -3.33 13.78 5.18
C SER A 258 -2.24 13.37 4.17
N TYR A 259 -1.38 12.41 4.53
CA TYR A 259 -0.26 11.98 3.69
C TYR A 259 -0.25 10.48 3.40
N VAL A 260 -1.14 9.71 4.03
CA VAL A 260 -1.16 8.25 3.95
C VAL A 260 -2.57 7.76 3.70
N ASP A 261 -2.74 6.93 2.67
CA ASP A 261 -3.97 6.22 2.37
C ASP A 261 -4.06 4.88 3.10
N ILE A 262 -2.98 4.11 3.06
CA ILE A 262 -2.88 2.75 3.62
C ILE A 262 -1.69 2.67 4.56
N VAL A 263 -1.87 2.03 5.72
CA VAL A 263 -0.78 1.66 6.62
C VAL A 263 -0.51 0.16 6.50
N GLY A 264 0.72 -0.27 6.69
CA GLY A 264 1.02 -1.70 6.67
C GLY A 264 2.31 -2.08 7.36
N LEU A 265 2.55 -3.38 7.45
CA LEU A 265 3.78 -3.94 8.00
C LEU A 265 4.54 -4.70 6.93
N ASP A 266 5.82 -4.39 6.81
CA ASP A 266 6.79 -5.28 6.15
C ASP A 266 7.15 -6.35 7.19
N ALA A 267 6.63 -7.57 6.97
CA ALA A 267 6.57 -8.62 7.97
C ALA A 267 7.30 -9.87 7.49
N TYR A 268 8.56 -9.99 7.91
CA TYR A 268 9.31 -11.24 7.82
C TYR A 268 9.22 -11.98 9.16
N PHE A 269 8.69 -13.21 9.16
CA PHE A 269 8.41 -13.96 10.39
C PHE A 269 8.52 -15.49 10.21
N GLN A 270 8.61 -16.22 11.32
CA GLN A 270 8.50 -17.69 11.34
C GLN A 270 7.11 -18.16 11.80
N ASP A 271 6.52 -17.45 12.75
CA ASP A 271 5.16 -17.71 13.25
C ASP A 271 4.23 -16.56 12.90
N ALA A 272 3.24 -16.85 12.04
CA ALA A 272 2.25 -15.87 11.59
C ALA A 272 1.40 -15.29 12.73
N TYR A 273 1.26 -16.01 13.85
CA TYR A 273 0.44 -15.57 14.98
C TYR A 273 1.16 -14.59 15.93
N SER A 274 2.44 -14.35 15.71
CA SER A 274 3.31 -13.55 16.58
C SER A 274 3.81 -12.24 15.92
N ILE A 275 3.13 -11.77 14.87
CA ILE A 275 3.52 -10.54 14.18
C ILE A 275 3.09 -9.33 15.01
N ASN A 276 4.04 -8.44 15.30
CA ASN A 276 3.81 -7.26 16.14
C ASN A 276 3.38 -6.05 15.31
N GLY A 277 2.50 -5.22 15.87
CA GLY A 277 2.21 -3.88 15.34
C GLY A 277 0.84 -3.69 14.68
N TYR A 278 0.08 -4.76 14.45
CA TYR A 278 -1.27 -4.68 13.86
C TYR A 278 -2.19 -3.71 14.62
N ASP A 279 -2.29 -3.85 15.95
CA ASP A 279 -3.13 -2.97 16.77
C ASP A 279 -2.65 -1.51 16.75
N GLN A 280 -1.33 -1.30 16.73
CA GLN A 280 -0.73 0.04 16.68
C GLN A 280 -1.07 0.76 15.36
N LEU A 281 -0.97 0.05 14.23
CA LEU A 281 -1.23 0.63 12.92
C LEU A 281 -2.73 0.79 12.66
N THR A 282 -3.55 -0.18 13.03
CA THR A 282 -5.01 -0.06 12.85
C THR A 282 -5.63 1.02 13.76
N ALA A 283 -4.99 1.36 14.88
CA ALA A 283 -5.34 2.51 15.71
C ALA A 283 -5.13 3.88 15.02
N LEU A 284 -4.43 3.92 13.88
CA LEU A 284 -4.33 5.13 13.05
C LEU A 284 -5.57 5.38 12.17
N ASN A 285 -6.59 4.50 12.25
CA ASN A 285 -7.84 4.60 11.49
C ASN A 285 -7.62 4.67 9.96
N LYS A 286 -6.65 3.89 9.47
CA LYS A 286 -6.39 3.68 8.04
C LYS A 286 -6.56 2.20 7.69
N PRO A 287 -6.95 1.86 6.44
CA PRO A 287 -6.89 0.49 5.95
C PRO A 287 -5.50 -0.11 6.20
N PHE A 288 -5.47 -1.38 6.62
CA PHE A 288 -4.26 -2.07 7.02
C PHE A 288 -3.86 -3.13 5.99
N ALA A 289 -2.57 -3.25 5.69
CA ALA A 289 -2.04 -4.30 4.82
C ALA A 289 -0.76 -4.95 5.38
N PHE A 290 -0.46 -6.15 4.91
CA PHE A 290 0.89 -6.69 5.01
C PHE A 290 1.68 -6.30 3.75
N THR A 291 2.45 -5.23 3.84
CA THR A 291 3.04 -4.53 2.70
C THR A 291 4.25 -5.24 2.10
N GLU A 292 4.88 -6.11 2.88
CA GLU A 292 5.78 -7.19 2.44
C GLU A 292 5.55 -8.39 3.37
N VAL A 293 5.61 -9.61 2.84
CA VAL A 293 5.63 -10.84 3.65
C VAL A 293 6.65 -11.85 3.16
N GLY A 294 7.20 -12.60 4.09
CA GLY A 294 8.02 -13.75 3.79
C GLY A 294 8.55 -14.45 5.04
N PRO A 295 9.13 -15.65 4.90
CA PRO A 295 9.90 -16.28 5.96
C PRO A 295 11.10 -15.44 6.42
N GLN A 296 11.41 -15.44 7.71
CA GLN A 296 12.73 -14.99 8.19
C GLN A 296 13.83 -15.98 7.79
N THR A 297 13.50 -17.28 7.78
CA THR A 297 14.42 -18.35 7.34
C THR A 297 13.95 -18.94 6.03
N ALA A 298 14.71 -18.67 4.99
CA ALA A 298 14.42 -19.04 3.63
C ALA A 298 14.87 -20.48 3.32
N ASN A 299 14.06 -21.46 3.74
CA ASN A 299 14.36 -22.88 3.57
C ASN A 299 13.16 -23.69 3.03
N GLY A 300 12.15 -23.01 2.49
CA GLY A 300 10.92 -23.63 1.94
C GLY A 300 9.99 -24.25 2.98
N SER A 301 10.26 -24.09 4.29
CA SER A 301 9.46 -24.72 5.34
C SER A 301 8.26 -23.90 5.81
N PHE A 302 8.22 -22.61 5.44
CA PHE A 302 7.17 -21.69 5.82
C PHE A 302 5.84 -22.05 5.17
N ASP A 303 4.75 -21.98 5.93
CA ASP A 303 3.43 -22.41 5.49
C ASP A 303 2.47 -21.22 5.39
N TYR A 304 2.21 -20.81 4.15
CA TYR A 304 1.29 -19.72 3.84
C TYR A 304 -0.16 -20.02 4.22
N SER A 305 -0.55 -21.28 4.44
CA SER A 305 -1.88 -21.61 4.98
C SER A 305 -2.03 -21.14 6.43
N LEU A 306 -0.95 -21.16 7.22
CA LEU A 306 -0.97 -20.62 8.59
C LEU A 306 -1.08 -19.09 8.57
N PHE A 307 -0.50 -18.44 7.56
CA PHE A 307 -0.60 -17.00 7.40
C PHE A 307 -2.03 -16.53 7.13
N ILE A 308 -2.76 -17.13 6.19
CA ILE A 308 -4.16 -16.74 5.95
C ILE A 308 -5.07 -17.07 7.14
N ASN A 309 -4.79 -18.15 7.87
CA ASN A 309 -5.49 -18.47 9.12
C ASN A 309 -5.21 -17.43 10.21
N ALA A 310 -3.97 -16.96 10.33
CA ALA A 310 -3.61 -15.90 11.26
C ALA A 310 -4.27 -14.57 10.88
N ILE A 311 -4.38 -14.24 9.59
CA ILE A 311 -5.16 -13.07 9.14
C ILE A 311 -6.59 -13.14 9.66
N LYS A 312 -7.27 -14.28 9.50
CA LYS A 312 -8.65 -14.46 9.99
C LYS A 312 -8.80 -14.25 11.49
N GLN A 313 -7.84 -14.72 12.28
CA GLN A 313 -7.94 -14.73 13.74
C GLN A 313 -7.37 -13.49 14.43
N LYS A 314 -6.28 -12.93 13.90
CA LYS A 314 -5.47 -11.89 14.55
C LYS A 314 -5.45 -10.59 13.78
N TYR A 315 -5.56 -10.63 12.45
CA TYR A 315 -5.39 -9.45 11.59
C TYR A 315 -6.57 -9.25 10.62
N PRO A 316 -7.84 -9.30 11.07
CA PRO A 316 -8.99 -9.42 10.17
C PRO A 316 -9.26 -8.20 9.30
N LYS A 317 -8.64 -7.05 9.60
CA LYS A 317 -8.72 -5.81 8.77
C LYS A 317 -7.68 -5.74 7.66
N THR A 318 -6.86 -6.77 7.47
CA THR A 318 -5.92 -6.84 6.35
C THR A 318 -6.67 -6.78 5.02
N ILE A 319 -6.34 -5.81 4.17
CA ILE A 319 -6.93 -5.63 2.84
C ILE A 319 -6.07 -6.22 1.72
N TYR A 320 -4.76 -6.38 1.94
CA TYR A 320 -3.88 -7.12 1.05
C TYR A 320 -2.63 -7.65 1.75
N PHE A 321 -1.97 -8.61 1.12
CA PHE A 321 -0.58 -8.97 1.40
C PHE A 321 0.27 -8.87 0.11
N LEU A 322 1.56 -8.60 0.23
CA LEU A 322 2.50 -8.67 -0.89
C LEU A 322 3.65 -9.61 -0.52
N ALA A 323 3.64 -10.83 -1.04
CA ALA A 323 4.73 -11.76 -0.79
C ALA A 323 5.98 -11.36 -1.57
N TRP A 324 7.14 -11.36 -0.90
CA TRP A 324 8.40 -11.08 -1.57
C TRP A 324 8.76 -12.21 -2.54
N ASN A 325 9.62 -11.92 -3.52
CA ASN A 325 10.00 -12.87 -4.57
C ASN A 325 11.00 -13.92 -4.06
N ASP A 326 11.63 -14.66 -4.98
CA ASP A 326 12.72 -15.59 -4.68
C ASP A 326 12.35 -16.61 -3.58
N GLU A 327 13.18 -16.77 -2.55
CA GLU A 327 13.00 -17.77 -1.51
C GLU A 327 11.83 -17.46 -0.56
N TRP A 328 11.31 -16.24 -0.62
CA TRP A 328 10.14 -15.81 0.16
C TRP A 328 8.82 -16.09 -0.55
N SER A 329 8.85 -16.35 -1.86
CA SER A 329 7.66 -16.54 -2.68
C SER A 329 6.74 -17.66 -2.13
N PRO A 330 5.40 -17.50 -2.22
CA PRO A 330 4.48 -18.60 -1.96
C PRO A 330 4.72 -19.80 -2.86
N ALA A 331 5.14 -19.60 -4.11
CA ALA A 331 5.36 -20.68 -5.07
C ALA A 331 6.54 -21.61 -4.70
N VAL A 332 7.45 -21.17 -3.82
CA VAL A 332 8.58 -21.98 -3.32
C VAL A 332 8.46 -22.36 -1.84
N ASN A 333 7.31 -22.07 -1.22
CA ASN A 333 6.99 -22.39 0.16
C ASN A 333 5.72 -23.24 0.25
N LYS A 334 5.37 -23.71 1.45
CA LYS A 334 4.20 -24.57 1.67
C LYS A 334 2.92 -23.76 1.68
N GLY A 335 1.80 -24.42 1.39
CA GLY A 335 0.47 -23.85 1.58
C GLY A 335 0.05 -22.80 0.54
N ALA A 336 0.78 -22.66 -0.59
CA ALA A 336 0.42 -21.72 -1.65
C ALA A 336 -1.01 -21.91 -2.16
N SER A 337 -1.39 -23.13 -2.55
CA SER A 337 -2.75 -23.40 -3.03
C SER A 337 -3.80 -23.14 -1.94
N ALA A 338 -3.50 -23.48 -0.68
CA ALA A 338 -4.41 -23.20 0.44
C ALA A 338 -4.60 -21.69 0.65
N LEU A 339 -3.54 -20.88 0.55
CA LEU A 339 -3.62 -19.43 0.59
C LEU A 339 -4.46 -18.86 -0.57
N TYR A 340 -4.17 -19.27 -1.80
CA TYR A 340 -4.80 -18.71 -3.01
C TYR A 340 -6.24 -19.19 -3.24
N HIS A 341 -6.64 -20.33 -2.67
CA HIS A 341 -8.02 -20.85 -2.72
C HIS A 341 -8.82 -20.60 -1.44
N ASP A 342 -8.24 -19.94 -0.45
CA ASP A 342 -8.98 -19.54 0.74
C ASP A 342 -10.09 -18.55 0.35
N SER A 343 -11.30 -18.70 0.91
CA SER A 343 -12.43 -17.82 0.58
C SER A 343 -12.18 -16.34 0.91
N TRP A 344 -11.23 -16.01 1.78
CA TRP A 344 -10.89 -14.61 2.06
C TRP A 344 -9.97 -14.00 1.00
N THR A 345 -9.24 -14.82 0.25
CA THR A 345 -8.25 -14.35 -0.72
C THR A 345 -8.92 -13.91 -2.02
N LEU A 346 -8.68 -12.67 -2.42
CA LEU A 346 -9.10 -12.08 -3.69
C LEU A 346 -7.90 -12.04 -4.65
N ASN A 347 -8.00 -12.72 -5.78
CA ASN A 347 -6.96 -12.89 -6.78
C ASN A 347 -7.18 -12.01 -8.03
N LYS A 348 -6.21 -12.03 -8.95
CA LYS A 348 -6.32 -11.31 -10.22
C LYS A 348 -7.58 -11.72 -10.98
N GLY A 349 -8.32 -10.73 -11.47
CA GLY A 349 -9.59 -10.94 -12.18
C GLY A 349 -10.83 -10.93 -11.27
N GLU A 350 -10.66 -11.00 -9.94
CA GLU A 350 -11.77 -10.95 -8.98
C GLU A 350 -12.07 -9.53 -8.47
N ILE A 351 -11.31 -8.53 -8.94
CA ILE A 351 -11.49 -7.11 -8.62
C ILE A 351 -12.71 -6.53 -9.35
N TRP A 352 -12.90 -6.93 -10.61
CA TRP A 352 -13.88 -6.37 -11.53
C TRP A 352 -15.03 -7.34 -11.81
N SER A 353 -16.24 -6.80 -11.92
CA SER A 353 -17.41 -7.46 -12.47
C SER A 353 -17.85 -6.71 -13.73
N GLY A 354 -17.41 -7.19 -14.89
CA GLY A 354 -17.52 -6.44 -16.14
C GLY A 354 -16.74 -5.13 -16.08
N ASP A 355 -17.42 -4.01 -16.34
CA ASP A 355 -16.81 -2.67 -16.43
C ASP A 355 -16.76 -1.92 -15.08
N SER A 356 -17.10 -2.58 -13.97
CA SER A 356 -17.17 -1.98 -12.63
C SER A 356 -16.50 -2.83 -11.57
N LEU A 357 -16.06 -2.22 -10.46
CA LEU A 357 -15.54 -2.95 -9.31
C LEU A 357 -16.62 -3.87 -8.73
N THR A 358 -16.22 -5.00 -8.16
CA THR A 358 -17.15 -5.86 -7.40
C THR A 358 -17.84 -5.07 -6.28
N PRO A 359 -19.09 -5.39 -5.91
CA PRO A 359 -19.90 -4.56 -5.02
C PRO A 359 -19.24 -4.24 -3.67
N ILE A 360 -19.41 -3.01 -3.19
CA ILE A 360 -19.03 -2.60 -1.84
C ILE A 360 -20.04 -3.18 -0.83
N VAL A 361 -19.53 -3.61 0.33
CA VAL A 361 -20.34 -3.96 1.51
C VAL A 361 -20.07 -2.88 2.54
N GLU A 362 -21.12 -2.15 2.94
CA GLU A 362 -21.05 -1.06 3.94
C GLU A 362 -20.89 -1.58 5.37
#